data_AF-A0A0A3J441-F1
#
_entry.id   AF-A0A0A3J441-F1
#
_cell.length_a   1.000
_cell.length_b   1.000
_cell.length_c   1.000
_cell.angle_alpha   90.00
_cell.angle_beta   90.00
_cell.angle_gamma   90.00
#
_symmetry.space_group_name_H-M   'P 1'
#
loop_
_entity.id
_entity.type
_entity.pdbx_description
1 polymer ?
#
loop_
_entity_poly.entity_id
_entity_poly.type
_entity_poly.pdbx_seq_one_letter_code
_entity_poly.pdbx_strand_id
1 'polypeptide(L)'
;MFSFFRKKNCIEIGNFNKMLIAVLEKLPSEYSIYLKQIKEGILRDVFPVTGYVGNHFGFSYQREVIKKYEKKGEKDYSITGIKIFNGKISKDVQLAIFFSYGVIAGVSSDDEFILSDLDLNKINIGFMKVKERTMDGAVKRELLSFGMQSFNESEVFEVNVEERRMLHVRELSDGDFLAVEDGDFYLISISLNEVLKISSAHYKTMKMNLLNLTEEDIYSFIQE
;
A
#
# COMPACT_ATOMS: atom_id res chain seq x y z
N MET A 1 27.37 -9.13 7.68
CA MET A 1 26.73 -10.39 8.13
C MET A 1 25.31 -10.05 8.51
N PHE A 2 24.35 -10.22 7.60
CA PHE A 2 22.97 -9.79 7.80
C PHE A 2 22.12 -10.93 8.33
N SER A 3 21.64 -10.78 9.57
CA SER A 3 20.65 -11.64 10.21
C SER A 3 19.27 -11.18 9.77
N PHE A 4 18.66 -11.83 8.77
CA PHE A 4 17.37 -11.40 8.21
C PHE A 4 16.13 -12.15 8.68
N PHE A 5 16.24 -13.14 9.57
CA PHE A 5 15.06 -13.83 10.09
C PHE A 5 15.11 -13.97 11.61
N ARG A 6 14.92 -12.86 12.32
CA ARG A 6 14.24 -12.96 13.61
C ARG A 6 12.82 -13.44 13.31
N LYS A 7 12.44 -14.61 13.85
CA LYS A 7 11.04 -15.04 13.95
C LYS A 7 10.23 -13.85 14.50
N LYS A 8 9.51 -13.13 13.63
CA LYS A 8 8.51 -12.16 14.06
C LYS A 8 7.47 -12.97 14.83
N ASN A 9 7.08 -12.51 16.03
CA ASN A 9 5.90 -13.05 16.70
C ASN A 9 4.75 -12.95 15.69
N CYS A 10 4.32 -14.09 15.13
CA CYS A 10 3.26 -14.11 14.13
C CYS A 10 1.98 -13.65 14.82
N ILE A 11 1.57 -12.43 14.52
CA ILE A 11 0.27 -11.92 14.92
C ILE A 11 -0.78 -12.73 14.14
N GLU A 12 -1.74 -13.34 14.84
CA GLU A 12 -2.72 -14.21 14.19
C GLU A 12 -3.69 -13.41 13.32
N ILE A 13 -3.65 -13.67 12.01
CA ILE A 13 -4.55 -13.06 11.02
C ILE A 13 -6.02 -13.27 11.36
N GLY A 14 -6.37 -14.38 12.03
CA GLY A 14 -7.73 -14.69 12.44
C GLY A 14 -8.35 -13.62 13.36
N ASN A 15 -7.56 -13.00 14.23
CA ASN A 15 -8.04 -11.93 15.11
C ASN A 15 -8.26 -10.63 14.33
N PHE A 16 -7.38 -10.32 13.37
CA PHE A 16 -7.56 -9.19 12.45
C PHE A 16 -8.82 -9.38 11.59
N ASN A 17 -9.06 -10.58 11.06
CA ASN A 17 -10.26 -10.88 10.27
C ASN A 17 -11.53 -10.67 11.09
N LYS A 18 -11.58 -11.14 12.35
CA LYS A 18 -12.74 -10.91 13.23
C LYS A 18 -13.01 -9.42 13.44
N MET A 19 -11.97 -8.64 13.72
CA MET A 19 -12.12 -7.19 13.89
C MET A 19 -12.56 -6.51 12.58
N LEU A 20 -11.91 -6.80 11.47
CA LEU A 20 -12.26 -6.24 10.16
C LEU A 20 -13.71 -6.55 9.79
N ILE A 21 -14.16 -7.80 9.99
CA ILE A 21 -15.56 -8.20 9.78
C ILE A 21 -16.49 -7.35 10.65
N ALA A 22 -16.24 -7.28 11.97
CA ALA A 22 -17.09 -6.53 12.89
C ALA A 22 -17.20 -5.04 12.52
N VAL A 23 -16.09 -4.44 12.06
CA VAL A 23 -16.07 -3.04 11.59
C VAL A 23 -16.81 -2.89 10.26
N LEU A 24 -16.49 -3.72 9.26
CA LEU A 24 -17.09 -3.69 7.93
C LEU A 24 -18.61 -3.94 7.95
N GLU A 25 -19.10 -4.74 8.89
CA GLU A 25 -20.55 -4.97 9.10
C GLU A 25 -21.28 -3.73 9.62
N LYS A 26 -20.58 -2.77 10.22
CA LYS A 26 -21.15 -1.48 10.62
C LYS A 26 -21.09 -0.44 9.52
N LEU A 27 -20.13 -0.56 8.59
CA LEU A 27 -19.92 0.41 7.53
C LEU A 27 -21.08 0.45 6.52
N PRO A 28 -21.25 1.57 5.78
CA PRO A 28 -22.26 1.66 4.72
C PRO A 28 -22.13 0.54 3.67
N SER A 29 -23.25 0.17 3.06
CA SER A 29 -23.33 -0.99 2.15
C SER A 29 -22.42 -0.90 0.92
N GLU A 30 -22.00 0.29 0.53
CA GLU A 30 -21.00 0.51 -0.54
C GLU A 30 -19.65 -0.17 -0.24
N TYR A 31 -19.31 -0.39 1.03
CA TYR A 31 -18.08 -1.09 1.45
C TYR A 31 -18.26 -2.61 1.61
N SER A 32 -19.44 -3.15 1.29
CA SER A 32 -19.74 -4.59 1.44
C SER A 32 -18.83 -5.50 0.59
N ILE A 33 -18.24 -4.98 -0.48
CA ILE A 33 -17.27 -5.71 -1.30
C ILE A 33 -16.06 -6.16 -0.48
N TYR A 34 -15.59 -5.34 0.46
CA TYR A 34 -14.44 -5.67 1.29
C TYR A 34 -14.78 -6.74 2.34
N LEU A 35 -16.02 -6.77 2.84
CA LEU A 35 -16.51 -7.85 3.68
C LEU A 35 -16.49 -9.19 2.94
N LYS A 36 -16.87 -9.18 1.64
CA LYS A 36 -16.79 -10.36 0.78
C LYS A 36 -15.35 -10.83 0.60
N GLN A 37 -14.41 -9.90 0.34
CA GLN A 37 -12.99 -10.21 0.21
C GLN A 37 -12.43 -10.92 1.46
N ILE A 38 -12.72 -10.42 2.66
CA ILE A 38 -12.29 -11.04 3.92
C ILE A 38 -12.91 -12.43 4.11
N LYS A 39 -14.21 -12.58 3.83
CA LYS A 39 -14.91 -13.87 3.94
C LYS A 39 -14.41 -14.92 2.95
N GLU A 40 -13.90 -14.50 1.79
CA GLU A 40 -13.24 -15.38 0.80
C GLU A 40 -11.77 -15.70 1.14
N GLY A 41 -11.24 -15.16 2.25
CA GLY A 41 -9.88 -15.45 2.70
C GLY A 41 -8.81 -14.72 1.90
N ILE A 42 -9.06 -13.47 1.47
CA ILE A 42 -8.08 -12.68 0.72
C ILE A 42 -6.79 -12.42 1.52
N LEU A 43 -6.85 -12.26 2.84
CA LEU A 43 -5.70 -11.94 3.68
C LEU A 43 -5.01 -13.22 4.15
N ARG A 44 -3.71 -13.35 3.87
CA ARG A 44 -2.88 -14.48 4.24
C ARG A 44 -2.15 -14.23 5.56
N ASP A 45 -1.42 -13.12 5.64
CA ASP A 45 -0.64 -12.73 6.83
C ASP A 45 -0.85 -11.26 7.17
N VAL A 46 -0.50 -10.90 8.41
CA VAL A 46 -0.43 -9.52 8.90
C VAL A 46 0.98 -9.24 9.42
N PHE A 47 1.50 -8.04 9.13
CA PHE A 47 2.83 -7.64 9.58
C PHE A 47 2.85 -6.17 10.03
N PRO A 48 3.63 -5.83 11.06
CA PRO A 48 3.84 -4.45 11.43
C PRO A 48 4.60 -3.73 10.31
N VAL A 49 4.15 -2.52 9.97
CA VAL A 49 4.81 -1.63 9.00
C VAL A 49 5.74 -0.70 9.77
N THR A 50 7.04 -0.77 9.48
CA THR A 50 8.05 0.09 10.09
C THR A 50 8.18 1.41 9.33
N GLY A 51 8.46 2.52 10.04
CA GLY A 51 8.71 3.83 9.42
C GLY A 51 7.52 4.80 9.42
N TYR A 52 6.34 4.38 9.88
CA TYR A 52 5.18 5.25 10.08
C TYR A 52 5.00 5.61 11.56
N VAL A 53 4.45 6.81 11.84
CA VAL A 53 4.09 7.23 13.20
C VAL A 53 2.79 6.51 13.60
N GLY A 54 2.82 5.69 14.65
CA GLY A 54 1.66 4.93 15.15
C GLY A 54 1.67 3.45 14.79
N ASN A 55 0.67 2.69 15.25
CA ASN A 55 0.64 1.24 15.10
C ASN A 55 0.04 0.82 13.76
N HIS A 56 0.89 0.69 12.74
CA HIS A 56 0.50 0.32 11.38
C HIS A 56 0.71 -1.17 11.11
N PHE A 57 -0.29 -1.79 10.49
CA PHE A 57 -0.27 -3.19 10.08
C PHE A 57 -0.62 -3.29 8.60
N GLY A 58 0.23 -3.97 7.83
CA GLY A 58 0.00 -4.32 6.44
C GLY A 58 -0.44 -5.77 6.32
N PHE A 59 -1.04 -6.11 5.18
CA PHE A 59 -1.46 -7.47 4.88
C PHE A 59 -0.72 -8.05 3.68
N SER A 60 -0.46 -9.35 3.74
CA SER A 60 -0.10 -10.15 2.56
C SER A 60 -1.37 -10.85 2.04
N TYR A 61 -1.41 -11.15 0.75
CA TYR A 61 -2.62 -11.65 0.11
C TYR A 61 -2.53 -13.08 -0.38
N GLN A 62 -3.68 -13.75 -0.40
CA GLN A 62 -3.86 -15.01 -1.10
C GLN A 62 -3.98 -14.75 -2.60
N ARG A 63 -2.95 -15.17 -3.36
CA ARG A 63 -2.77 -14.87 -4.80
C ARG A 63 -4.00 -15.21 -5.66
N GLU A 64 -4.65 -16.34 -5.38
CA GLU A 64 -5.82 -16.81 -6.12
C GLU A 64 -7.09 -15.97 -5.86
N VAL A 65 -7.16 -15.30 -4.71
CA VAL A 65 -8.30 -14.48 -4.32
C VAL A 65 -8.12 -13.04 -4.78
N ILE A 66 -6.95 -12.45 -4.54
CA ILE A 66 -6.67 -11.04 -4.89
C ILE A 66 -6.86 -10.74 -6.39
N LYS A 67 -6.49 -11.67 -7.28
CA LYS A 67 -6.70 -11.53 -8.74
C LYS A 67 -8.14 -11.24 -9.15
N LYS A 68 -9.13 -11.59 -8.31
CA LYS A 68 -10.56 -11.35 -8.57
C LYS A 68 -11.01 -9.92 -8.22
N TYR A 69 -10.24 -9.24 -7.36
CA TYR A 69 -10.62 -7.98 -6.72
C TYR A 69 -9.68 -6.84 -7.04
N GLU A 70 -8.43 -7.13 -7.40
CA GLU A 70 -7.43 -6.14 -7.74
C GLU A 70 -7.89 -5.33 -8.96
N LYS A 71 -7.90 -4.01 -8.79
CA LYS A 71 -8.23 -3.04 -9.82
C LYS A 71 -7.11 -2.02 -9.91
N LYS A 72 -6.13 -2.36 -10.74
CA LYS A 72 -5.02 -1.46 -11.06
C LYS A 72 -5.60 -0.16 -11.64
N GLY A 73 -5.30 0.97 -10.99
CA GLY A 73 -5.82 2.30 -11.36
C GLY A 73 -7.01 2.81 -10.53
N GLU A 74 -7.61 2.01 -9.63
CA GLU A 74 -8.49 2.59 -8.60
C GLU A 74 -7.66 3.41 -7.62
N LYS A 75 -8.20 4.56 -7.20
CA LYS A 75 -7.52 5.42 -6.23
C LYS A 75 -7.41 4.73 -4.88
N ASP A 76 -6.23 4.82 -4.29
CA ASP A 76 -6.03 4.53 -2.89
C ASP A 76 -6.85 5.48 -2.03
N TYR A 77 -7.42 4.95 -0.95
CA TYR A 77 -8.11 5.77 0.04
C TYR A 77 -8.04 5.10 1.41
N SER A 78 -8.46 5.84 2.42
CA SER A 78 -8.59 5.33 3.78
C SER A 78 -9.93 5.71 4.36
N ILE A 79 -10.48 4.81 5.17
CA ILE A 79 -11.59 5.10 6.06
C ILE A 79 -10.99 5.34 7.43
N THR A 80 -11.11 6.58 7.91
CA THR A 80 -10.57 7.03 9.20
C THR A 80 -11.70 7.37 10.15
N GLY A 81 -11.40 7.57 11.44
CA GLY A 81 -12.40 8.03 12.40
C GLY A 81 -13.28 6.93 12.99
N ILE A 82 -12.97 5.66 12.71
CA ILE A 82 -13.63 4.51 13.31
C ILE A 82 -13.15 4.42 14.76
N LYS A 83 -14.06 4.32 15.72
CA LYS A 83 -13.72 4.20 17.14
C LYS A 83 -14.14 2.83 17.66
N ILE A 84 -13.24 2.18 18.39
CA ILE A 84 -13.52 0.91 19.07
C ILE A 84 -13.15 1.07 20.55
N PHE A 85 -14.07 0.72 21.43
CA PHE A 85 -13.82 0.81 22.87
C PHE A 85 -12.74 -0.19 23.30
N ASN A 86 -11.68 0.30 23.94
CA ASN A 86 -10.66 -0.53 24.56
C ASN A 86 -10.97 -0.71 26.05
N GLY A 87 -11.29 -1.94 26.44
CA GLY A 87 -11.69 -2.28 27.80
C GLY A 87 -10.57 -2.16 28.84
N LYS A 88 -9.31 -2.34 28.42
CA LYS A 88 -8.15 -2.29 29.33
C LYS A 88 -7.86 -0.86 29.80
N ILE A 89 -7.92 0.10 28.90
CA ILE A 89 -7.67 1.52 29.21
C ILE A 89 -8.95 2.34 29.40
N SER A 90 -10.12 1.72 29.22
CA SER A 90 -11.44 2.35 29.33
C SER A 90 -11.59 3.61 28.45
N LYS A 91 -11.06 3.55 27.23
CA LYS A 91 -11.10 4.65 26.25
C LYS A 91 -11.34 4.11 24.85
N ASP A 92 -11.85 4.97 23.97
CA ASP A 92 -11.94 4.66 22.54
C ASP A 92 -10.55 4.75 21.91
N VAL A 93 -10.22 3.76 21.08
CA VAL A 93 -9.07 3.77 20.19
C VAL A 93 -9.54 4.11 18.79
N GLN A 94 -8.80 4.96 18.07
CA GLN A 94 -9.15 5.36 16.72
C GLN A 94 -8.46 4.46 15.69
N LEU A 95 -9.27 3.79 14.87
CA LEU A 95 -8.85 2.94 13.78
C LEU A 95 -8.94 3.70 12.44
N ALA A 96 -7.96 3.46 11.58
CA ALA A 96 -8.04 3.72 10.15
C ALA A 96 -7.82 2.43 9.36
N ILE A 97 -8.62 2.23 8.29
CA ILE A 97 -8.47 1.12 7.34
C ILE A 97 -7.99 1.72 6.02
N PHE A 98 -6.94 1.17 5.44
CA PHE A 98 -6.38 1.60 4.17
C PHE A 98 -6.79 0.64 3.07
N PHE A 99 -7.10 1.21 1.90
CA PHE A 99 -7.51 0.50 0.70
C PHE A 99 -6.59 0.91 -0.44
N SER A 100 -6.14 -0.08 -1.20
CA SER A 100 -5.29 0.11 -2.37
C SER A 100 -5.67 -0.89 -3.45
N TYR A 101 -5.69 -0.46 -4.72
CA TYR A 101 -6.10 -1.28 -5.86
C TYR A 101 -7.41 -2.06 -5.66
N GLY A 102 -8.39 -1.44 -5.00
CA GLY A 102 -9.68 -2.09 -4.72
C GLY A 102 -9.66 -3.19 -3.65
N VAL A 103 -8.58 -3.33 -2.87
CA VAL A 103 -8.46 -4.30 -1.76
C VAL A 103 -8.06 -3.63 -0.43
N ILE A 104 -8.30 -4.32 0.70
CA ILE A 104 -7.84 -3.86 2.02
C ILE A 104 -6.31 -3.99 2.10
N ALA A 105 -5.62 -2.87 2.21
CA ALA A 105 -4.16 -2.80 2.27
C ALA A 105 -3.58 -2.92 3.67
N GLY A 106 -4.30 -2.41 4.67
CA GLY A 106 -3.79 -2.37 6.03
C GLY A 106 -4.73 -1.68 6.99
N VAL A 107 -4.30 -1.62 8.25
CA VAL A 107 -4.96 -0.85 9.30
C VAL A 107 -3.94 -0.09 10.14
N SER A 108 -4.37 1.00 10.73
CA SER A 108 -3.58 1.72 11.73
C SER A 108 -4.42 2.15 12.93
N SER A 109 -3.72 2.41 14.02
CA SER A 109 -4.27 2.90 15.27
C SER A 109 -3.42 4.03 15.83
N ASP A 110 -4.08 5.02 16.43
CA ASP A 110 -3.43 6.14 17.13
C ASP A 110 -2.76 5.71 18.43
N ASP A 111 -3.36 4.75 19.14
CA ASP A 111 -2.83 4.15 20.38
C ASP A 111 -2.29 2.73 20.16
N GLU A 112 -1.60 2.20 21.19
CA GLU A 112 -1.14 0.80 21.23
C GLU A 112 -2.30 -0.16 20.95
N PHE A 113 -2.12 -0.93 19.88
CA PHE A 113 -3.19 -1.69 19.25
C PHE A 113 -3.09 -3.17 19.61
N ILE A 114 -3.69 -3.54 20.74
CA ILE A 114 -3.81 -4.92 21.19
C ILE A 114 -5.24 -5.40 20.93
N LEU A 115 -5.41 -6.27 19.93
CA LEU A 115 -6.73 -6.73 19.49
C LEU A 115 -7.58 -7.37 20.59
N SER A 116 -6.97 -8.07 21.54
CA SER A 116 -7.69 -8.72 22.65
C SER A 116 -8.34 -7.74 23.62
N ASP A 117 -7.89 -6.48 23.62
CA ASP A 117 -8.37 -5.45 24.55
C ASP A 117 -9.58 -4.69 23.96
N LEU A 118 -9.92 -4.94 22.70
CA LEU A 118 -10.99 -4.26 21.96
C LEU A 118 -12.36 -4.94 22.16
N ASP A 119 -13.37 -4.15 22.51
CA ASP A 119 -14.76 -4.59 22.55
C ASP A 119 -15.40 -4.43 21.16
N LEU A 120 -15.40 -5.50 20.37
CA LEU A 120 -15.95 -5.51 19.01
C LEU A 120 -17.47 -5.29 18.95
N ASN A 121 -18.18 -5.32 20.10
CA ASN A 121 -19.60 -4.95 20.15
C ASN A 121 -19.80 -3.44 20.31
N LYS A 122 -18.76 -2.69 20.69
CA LYS A 122 -18.76 -1.24 20.90
C LYS A 122 -17.93 -0.53 19.84
N ILE A 123 -18.41 -0.62 18.60
CA ILE A 123 -17.84 0.06 17.44
C ILE A 123 -18.69 1.27 17.10
N ASN A 124 -18.06 2.43 16.99
CA ASN A 124 -18.71 3.68 16.60
C ASN A 124 -18.09 4.24 15.31
N ILE A 125 -18.92 4.36 14.27
CA ILE A 125 -18.54 4.90 12.96
C ILE A 125 -19.08 6.32 12.70
N GLY A 126 -19.73 6.95 13.69
CA GLY A 126 -20.34 8.27 13.52
C GLY A 126 -19.34 9.40 13.22
N PHE A 127 -18.05 9.17 13.47
CA PHE A 127 -16.95 10.10 13.16
C PHE A 127 -16.17 9.71 11.90
N MET A 128 -16.67 8.74 11.14
CA MET A 128 -16.00 8.21 9.98
C MET A 128 -15.77 9.28 8.92
N LYS A 129 -14.58 9.27 8.33
CA LYS A 129 -14.22 10.09 7.17
C LYS A 129 -13.49 9.25 6.13
N VAL A 130 -13.91 9.38 4.89
CA VAL A 130 -13.18 8.85 3.73
C VAL A 130 -12.14 9.88 3.33
N LYS A 131 -10.88 9.46 3.24
CA LYS A 131 -9.77 10.29 2.76
C LYS A 131 -9.15 9.59 1.56
N GLU A 132 -9.28 10.17 0.37
CA GLU A 132 -8.47 9.74 -0.78
C GLU A 132 -6.99 9.94 -0.42
N ARG A 133 -6.16 8.94 -0.75
CA ARG A 133 -4.71 9.09 -0.64
C ARG A 133 -4.28 9.98 -1.78
N THR A 134 -4.09 11.25 -1.48
CA THR A 134 -3.46 12.19 -2.40
C THR A 134 -1.96 12.05 -2.27
N MET A 135 -1.28 11.89 -3.41
CA MET A 135 0.18 12.01 -3.45
C MET A 135 0.62 13.35 -2.85
N ASP A 136 1.78 13.37 -2.19
CA ASP A 136 2.37 14.61 -1.69
C ASP A 136 2.48 15.63 -2.83
N GLY A 137 1.91 16.82 -2.64
CA GLY A 137 1.92 17.87 -3.65
C GLY A 137 3.34 18.30 -4.05
N ALA A 138 4.34 18.17 -3.18
CA ALA A 138 5.74 18.41 -3.51
C ALA A 138 6.27 17.35 -4.48
N VAL A 139 6.06 16.07 -4.17
CA VAL A 139 6.43 14.94 -5.04
C VAL A 139 5.71 15.02 -6.39
N LYS A 140 4.42 15.41 -6.38
CA LYS A 140 3.66 15.68 -7.62
C LYS A 140 4.34 16.72 -8.49
N ARG A 141 4.70 17.87 -7.89
CA ARG A 141 5.36 18.96 -8.61
C ARG A 141 6.74 18.55 -9.12
N GLU A 142 7.47 17.75 -8.34
CA GLU A 142 8.77 17.19 -8.74
C GLU A 142 8.63 16.33 -10.01
N LEU A 143 7.73 15.33 -10.01
CA LEU A 143 7.49 14.50 -11.21
C LEU A 143 7.00 15.32 -12.42
N LEU A 144 6.08 16.26 -12.20
CA LEU A 144 5.61 17.16 -13.27
C LEU A 144 6.76 18.04 -13.80
N SER A 145 7.68 18.49 -12.95
CA SER A 145 8.87 19.26 -13.36
C SER A 145 9.83 18.45 -14.21
N PHE A 146 9.88 17.13 -14.01
CA PHE A 146 10.59 16.20 -14.90
C PHE A 146 9.86 15.97 -16.23
N GLY A 147 8.66 16.54 -16.41
CA GLY A 147 7.85 16.43 -17.62
C GLY A 147 7.00 15.16 -17.68
N MET A 148 6.84 14.45 -16.56
CA MET A 148 5.94 13.29 -16.50
C MET A 148 4.48 13.75 -16.61
N GLN A 149 3.73 13.10 -17.51
CA GLN A 149 2.32 13.39 -17.74
C GLN A 149 1.41 12.20 -17.38
N SER A 150 1.97 11.00 -17.34
CA SER A 150 1.27 9.77 -17.03
C SER A 150 1.99 9.04 -15.90
N PHE A 151 1.34 8.91 -14.74
CA PHE A 151 1.77 8.08 -13.62
C PHE A 151 0.57 7.79 -12.71
N ASN A 152 0.66 6.71 -11.94
CA ASN A 152 -0.36 6.36 -10.97
C ASN A 152 0.03 6.94 -9.61
N GLU A 153 -0.74 7.92 -9.11
CA GLU A 153 -0.44 8.61 -7.84
C GLU A 153 -0.32 7.65 -6.64
N SER A 154 -1.03 6.51 -6.65
CA SER A 154 -0.94 5.51 -5.58
C SER A 154 0.40 4.77 -5.55
N GLU A 155 1.08 4.69 -6.69
CA GLU A 155 2.37 4.04 -6.87
C GLU A 155 3.53 4.99 -6.60
N VAL A 156 3.28 6.27 -6.43
CA VAL A 156 4.37 7.23 -6.25
C VAL A 156 4.73 7.41 -4.79
N PHE A 157 5.96 7.03 -4.44
CA PHE A 157 6.54 7.27 -3.12
C PHE A 157 8.06 7.28 -3.17
N GLU A 158 8.68 7.88 -2.16
CA GLU A 158 10.14 7.94 -2.05
C GLU A 158 10.71 6.60 -1.61
N VAL A 159 11.79 6.18 -2.27
CA VAL A 159 12.57 4.98 -1.95
C VAL A 159 14.05 5.35 -1.87
N ASN A 160 14.79 4.68 -0.98
CA ASN A 160 16.24 4.81 -0.90
C ASN A 160 16.88 3.54 -1.46
N VAL A 161 17.57 3.65 -2.59
CA VAL A 161 18.28 2.55 -3.25
C VAL A 161 19.74 2.92 -3.32
N GLU A 162 20.63 2.13 -2.71
CA GLU A 162 22.08 2.43 -2.69
C GLU A 162 22.42 3.85 -2.19
N GLU A 163 21.75 4.31 -1.12
CA GLU A 163 21.89 5.67 -0.56
C GLU A 163 21.44 6.82 -1.49
N ARG A 164 20.82 6.48 -2.63
CA ARG A 164 20.22 7.42 -3.57
C ARG A 164 18.72 7.55 -3.30
N ARG A 165 18.26 8.79 -3.16
CA ARG A 165 16.84 9.12 -3.02
C ARG A 165 16.21 9.06 -4.41
N MET A 166 15.31 8.11 -4.62
CA MET A 166 14.57 7.97 -5.86
C MET A 166 13.06 8.02 -5.58
N LEU A 167 12.29 8.36 -6.61
CA LEU A 167 10.84 8.27 -6.58
C LEU A 167 10.42 6.98 -7.29
N HIS A 168 9.82 6.03 -6.57
CA HIS A 168 9.12 4.92 -7.19
C HIS A 168 7.98 5.49 -8.04
N VAL A 169 7.82 5.00 -9.27
CA VAL A 169 6.77 5.49 -10.20
C VAL A 169 5.90 4.38 -10.78
N ARG A 170 6.37 3.12 -10.75
CA ARG A 170 5.58 1.97 -11.21
C ARG A 170 6.13 0.64 -10.69
N GLU A 171 5.25 -0.22 -10.19
CA GLU A 171 5.60 -1.60 -9.81
C GLU A 171 5.58 -2.54 -11.04
N LEU A 172 6.49 -3.51 -11.09
CA LEU A 172 6.60 -4.55 -12.13
C LEU A 172 6.52 -5.96 -11.50
N SER A 173 6.59 -6.99 -12.33
CA SER A 173 6.62 -8.38 -11.86
C SER A 173 7.82 -8.68 -10.96
N ASP A 174 7.67 -9.70 -10.12
CA ASP A 174 8.71 -10.22 -9.22
C ASP A 174 9.30 -9.21 -8.22
N GLY A 175 8.60 -8.09 -8.00
CA GLY A 175 9.00 -7.02 -7.09
C GLY A 175 9.98 -6.03 -7.70
N ASP A 176 10.33 -6.19 -8.97
CA ASP A 176 11.05 -5.16 -9.73
C ASP A 176 10.18 -3.91 -9.84
N PHE A 177 10.81 -2.75 -10.00
CA PHE A 177 10.07 -1.50 -10.13
C PHE A 177 10.83 -0.43 -10.90
N LEU A 178 10.07 0.54 -11.41
CA LEU A 178 10.61 1.74 -12.02
C LEU A 178 10.72 2.87 -11.00
N ALA A 179 11.86 3.54 -11.04
CA ALA A 179 12.14 4.71 -10.24
C ALA A 179 12.65 5.88 -11.10
N VAL A 180 12.49 7.09 -10.58
CA VAL A 180 13.01 8.34 -11.18
C VAL A 180 13.89 9.07 -10.18
N GLU A 181 15.04 9.53 -10.64
CA GLU A 181 15.95 10.41 -9.90
C GLU A 181 16.42 11.51 -10.85
N ASP A 182 16.25 12.78 -10.46
CA ASP A 182 16.64 13.96 -11.26
C ASP A 182 16.13 13.95 -12.72
N GLY A 183 15.01 13.27 -12.97
CA GLY A 183 14.40 13.13 -14.29
C GLY A 183 14.92 11.98 -15.15
N ASP A 184 15.93 11.25 -14.67
CA ASP A 184 16.42 10.00 -15.25
C ASP A 184 15.61 8.81 -14.74
N PHE A 185 15.37 7.83 -15.61
CA PHE A 185 14.61 6.62 -15.28
C PHE A 185 15.55 5.45 -14.99
N TYR A 186 15.19 4.67 -13.97
CA TYR A 186 15.91 3.49 -13.52
C TYR A 186 14.93 2.32 -13.37
N LEU A 187 15.37 1.14 -13.78
CA LEU A 187 14.77 -0.13 -13.41
C LEU A 187 15.54 -0.68 -12.22
N ILE A 188 14.84 -0.91 -11.12
CA ILE A 188 15.40 -1.56 -9.93
C ILE A 188 15.01 -3.02 -10.00
N SER A 189 15.98 -3.89 -10.26
CA SER A 189 15.75 -5.33 -10.29
C SER A 189 16.09 -5.95 -8.94
N ILE A 190 15.07 -6.45 -8.25
CA ILE A 190 15.22 -7.11 -6.94
C ILE A 190 15.85 -8.48 -7.12
N SER A 191 15.46 -9.20 -8.18
CA SER A 191 15.97 -10.55 -8.45
C SER A 191 17.47 -10.56 -8.81
N LEU A 192 17.91 -9.55 -9.56
CA LEU A 192 19.32 -9.40 -9.97
C LEU A 192 20.13 -8.59 -8.96
N ASN A 193 19.47 -7.84 -8.06
CA ASN A 193 20.10 -6.87 -7.17
C ASN A 193 20.91 -5.84 -7.97
N GLU A 194 20.27 -5.27 -8.99
CA GLU A 194 20.88 -4.31 -9.93
C GLU A 194 20.01 -3.06 -10.08
N VAL A 195 20.69 -1.93 -10.29
CA VAL A 195 20.07 -0.65 -10.67
C VAL A 195 20.44 -0.38 -12.12
N LEU A 196 19.47 -0.58 -13.02
CA LEU A 196 19.67 -0.51 -14.45
C LEU A 196 19.12 0.82 -14.98
N LYS A 197 19.99 1.64 -15.60
CA LYS A 197 19.55 2.90 -16.17
C LYS A 197 18.76 2.65 -17.45
N ILE A 198 17.61 3.29 -17.58
CA ILE A 198 16.85 3.30 -18.82
C ILE A 198 17.51 4.26 -19.80
N SER A 199 17.65 3.85 -21.06
CA SER A 199 18.20 4.66 -22.12
C SER A 199 17.38 5.94 -22.33
N SER A 200 18.07 7.08 -22.34
CA SER A 200 17.46 8.40 -22.49
C SER A 200 16.65 8.58 -23.79
N ALA A 201 16.93 7.76 -24.81
CA ALA A 201 16.16 7.71 -26.05
C ALA A 201 14.66 7.41 -25.82
N HIS A 202 14.32 6.71 -24.73
CA HIS A 202 12.95 6.31 -24.41
C HIS A 202 12.27 7.20 -23.38
N TYR A 203 12.93 8.23 -22.82
CA TYR A 203 12.37 9.06 -21.75
C TYR A 203 11.10 9.79 -22.14
N LYS A 204 11.00 10.26 -23.40
CA LYS A 204 9.77 10.90 -23.87
C LYS A 204 8.59 9.92 -23.84
N THR A 205 8.82 8.68 -24.29
CA THR A 205 7.81 7.61 -24.26
C THR A 205 7.42 7.28 -22.84
N MET A 206 8.38 7.10 -21.93
CA MET A 206 8.15 6.85 -20.51
C MET A 206 7.31 7.96 -19.88
N LYS A 207 7.69 9.22 -20.05
CA LYS A 207 7.00 10.38 -19.46
C LYS A 207 5.55 10.52 -19.91
N MET A 208 5.25 10.18 -21.18
CA MET A 208 3.92 10.35 -21.76
C MET A 208 3.02 9.12 -21.59
N ASN A 209 3.58 7.91 -21.60
CA ASN A 209 2.81 6.67 -21.75
C ASN A 209 3.13 5.62 -20.67
N LEU A 210 3.73 6.01 -19.53
CA LEU A 210 4.20 5.07 -18.51
C LEU A 210 3.19 3.97 -18.16
N LEU A 211 1.90 4.31 -18.05
CA LEU A 211 0.85 3.37 -17.63
C LEU A 211 0.42 2.39 -18.73
N ASN A 212 0.73 2.70 -19.99
CA ASN A 212 0.34 1.88 -21.15
C ASN A 212 1.46 0.96 -21.63
N LEU A 213 2.69 1.12 -21.11
CA LEU A 213 3.82 0.28 -21.48
C LEU A 213 3.66 -1.12 -20.90
N THR A 214 3.99 -2.15 -21.68
CA THR A 214 4.14 -3.50 -21.16
C THR A 214 5.46 -3.62 -20.40
N GLU A 215 5.62 -4.67 -19.59
CA GLU A 215 6.91 -4.93 -18.93
C GLU A 215 7.99 -5.26 -19.95
N GLU A 216 7.67 -6.01 -21.02
CA GLU A 216 8.59 -6.29 -22.13
C GLU A 216 9.12 -5.00 -22.78
N ASP A 217 8.24 -4.01 -23.00
CA ASP A 217 8.66 -2.70 -23.51
C ASP A 217 9.68 -2.06 -22.56
N ILE A 218 9.40 -2.07 -21.26
CA ILE A 218 10.26 -1.45 -20.24
C ILE A 218 11.63 -2.13 -20.17
N TYR A 219 11.67 -3.46 -20.12
CA TYR A 219 12.92 -4.22 -20.11
C TYR A 219 13.74 -4.00 -21.39
N SER A 220 13.09 -3.77 -22.54
CA SER A 220 13.78 -3.45 -23.80
C SER A 220 14.46 -2.07 -23.82
N PHE A 221 14.12 -1.18 -22.89
CA PHE A 221 14.67 0.18 -22.84
C PHE A 221 15.92 0.32 -21.97
N ILE A 222 16.38 -0.77 -21.35
CA ILE A 222 17.59 -0.78 -20.52
C ILE A 222 18.79 -0.43 -21.40
N GLN A 223 19.65 0.44 -20.88
CA GLN A 223 20.90 0.79 -21.54
C GLN A 223 21.90 -0.38 -21.46
N GLU A 224 22.44 -0.80 -22.61
CA GLU A 224 23.61 -1.71 -22.66
C GLU A 224 24.86 -1.08 -22.03
#